data_AF-A0AAJ5Z8S9-F1
#
_entry.id   AF-A0AAJ5Z8S9-F1
#
_cell.length_a   1.000
_cell.length_b   1.000
_cell.length_c   1.000
_cell.angle_alpha   90.00
_cell.angle_beta   90.00
_cell.angle_gamma   90.00
#
_symmetry.space_group_name_H-M   'P 1'
#
loop_
_entity.id
_entity.type
_entity.pdbx_description
1 polymer ?
#
loop_
_entity_poly.entity_id
_entity_poly.type
_entity_poly.pdbx_seq_one_letter_code
_entity_poly.pdbx_strand_id
1 'polypeptide(L)'
;MTITPSSDVAVLHPDGLPADQRTADPLALFLANELFPMMIAFWPASANQLDSNAAGTAKAWALTIKGFPVGLVREAVLQLADDVDRQFAPRPADVKALVSSMMQAAQPTAPTGQTISIRACEMIAEVRVLKRERTASDDLVAAELASLQGELRQRGVTVTGRVA
;
A
#
# COMPACT_ATOMS: atom_id res chain seq x y z
N MET A 1 -41.49 48.91 -34.74
CA MET A 1 -42.00 47.67 -34.11
C MET A 1 -41.44 46.51 -34.90
N THR A 2 -40.48 45.80 -34.32
CA THR A 2 -39.78 44.67 -34.95
C THR A 2 -40.32 43.41 -34.29
N ILE A 3 -40.87 42.48 -35.08
CA ILE A 3 -41.34 41.19 -34.57
C ILE A 3 -40.59 40.11 -35.35
N THR A 4 -39.64 39.48 -34.67
CA THR A 4 -38.92 38.30 -35.15
C THR A 4 -39.53 37.09 -34.44
N PRO A 5 -39.93 36.02 -35.14
CA PRO A 5 -40.01 34.71 -34.52
C PRO A 5 -38.94 33.81 -35.13
N SER A 6 -38.08 33.24 -34.30
CA SER A 6 -37.45 31.96 -34.62
C SER A 6 -37.11 31.25 -33.33
N SER A 7 -37.92 30.23 -33.03
CA SER A 7 -37.58 29.17 -32.11
C SER A 7 -36.49 28.30 -32.73
N ASP A 8 -35.47 27.95 -31.96
CA ASP A 8 -34.93 26.60 -32.02
C ASP A 8 -34.49 26.19 -30.61
N VAL A 9 -35.22 25.22 -30.05
CA VAL A 9 -34.89 24.57 -28.79
C VAL A 9 -33.81 23.56 -29.14
N ALA A 10 -32.58 23.84 -28.76
CA ALA A 10 -31.51 22.86 -28.83
C ALA A 10 -31.87 21.67 -27.92
N VAL A 11 -32.29 20.57 -28.52
CA VAL A 11 -32.41 19.27 -27.88
C VAL A 11 -31.02 18.87 -27.40
N LEU A 12 -30.81 18.89 -26.09
CA LEU A 12 -29.61 18.34 -25.46
C LEU A 12 -29.64 16.82 -25.62
N HIS A 13 -28.94 16.32 -26.65
CA HIS A 13 -28.62 14.91 -26.77
C HIS A 13 -27.70 14.51 -25.59
N PRO A 14 -28.03 13.46 -24.82
CA PRO A 14 -27.21 13.00 -23.70
C PRO A 14 -25.94 12.20 -24.12
N ASP A 15 -25.56 12.21 -25.40
CA ASP A 15 -24.48 11.35 -25.94
C ASP A 15 -23.15 12.08 -26.18
N GLY A 16 -22.93 13.21 -25.50
CA GLY A 16 -21.75 14.06 -25.67
C GLY A 16 -20.57 13.79 -24.73
N LEU A 17 -20.46 12.62 -24.09
CA LEU A 17 -19.22 12.27 -23.39
C LEU A 17 -18.22 11.70 -24.41
N PRO A 18 -17.02 12.28 -24.56
CA PRO A 18 -16.03 11.75 -25.49
C PRO A 18 -15.73 10.29 -25.12
N ALA A 19 -15.80 9.40 -26.11
CA ALA A 19 -15.60 7.95 -25.98
C ALA A 19 -14.29 7.56 -25.28
N ASP A 20 -13.33 8.49 -25.21
CA ASP A 20 -12.03 8.36 -24.54
C ASP A 20 -12.16 8.15 -23.01
N GLN A 21 -13.29 8.53 -22.39
CA GLN A 21 -13.55 8.28 -20.97
C GLN A 21 -14.01 6.84 -20.66
N ARG A 22 -14.43 6.06 -21.67
CA ARG A 22 -14.99 4.69 -21.44
C ARG A 22 -13.93 3.59 -21.35
N THR A 23 -12.65 3.91 -21.55
CA THR A 23 -11.50 2.99 -21.44
C THR A 23 -10.37 3.57 -20.59
N ALA A 24 -10.71 4.34 -19.55
CA ALA A 24 -9.72 4.82 -18.60
C ALA A 24 -9.21 3.66 -17.73
N ASP A 25 -7.88 3.48 -17.69
CA ASP A 25 -7.24 2.49 -16.80
C ASP A 25 -7.61 2.80 -15.34
N PRO A 26 -8.29 1.90 -14.61
CA PRO A 26 -8.69 2.13 -13.22
C PRO A 26 -7.50 2.50 -12.32
N LEU A 27 -6.32 1.96 -12.60
CA LEU A 27 -5.11 2.28 -11.86
C LEU A 27 -4.66 3.73 -12.11
N ALA A 28 -4.73 4.19 -13.36
CA ALA A 28 -4.40 5.58 -13.70
C ALA A 28 -5.41 6.56 -13.09
N LEU A 29 -6.69 6.19 -13.02
CA LEU A 29 -7.71 6.99 -12.32
C LEU A 29 -7.43 7.10 -10.82
N PHE A 30 -7.13 5.98 -10.17
CA PHE A 30 -6.72 5.96 -8.76
C PHE A 30 -5.50 6.86 -8.52
N LEU A 31 -4.48 6.75 -9.38
CA LEU A 31 -3.27 7.55 -9.26
C LEU A 31 -3.56 9.05 -9.36
N ALA A 32 -4.28 9.47 -10.41
CA ALA A 32 -4.56 10.88 -10.66
C ALA A 32 -5.54 11.49 -9.63
N ASN A 33 -6.57 10.75 -9.22
CA ASN A 33 -7.66 11.29 -8.41
C ASN A 33 -7.46 11.10 -6.90
N GLU A 34 -6.65 10.12 -6.49
CA GLU A 34 -6.49 9.80 -5.07
C GLU A 34 -5.04 9.85 -4.61
N LEU A 35 -4.13 9.14 -5.30
CA LEU A 35 -2.75 9.01 -4.81
C LEU A 35 -1.96 10.32 -4.97
N PHE A 36 -2.03 10.98 -6.13
CA PHE A 36 -1.28 12.22 -6.35
C PHE A 36 -1.74 13.36 -5.44
N PRO A 37 -3.05 13.65 -5.27
CA PRO A 37 -3.48 14.65 -4.29
C PRO A 37 -2.97 14.37 -2.87
N MET A 38 -2.97 13.10 -2.45
CA MET A 38 -2.39 12.68 -1.18
C MET A 38 -0.87 12.93 -1.12
N MET A 39 -0.13 12.55 -2.17
CA MET A 39 1.31 12.78 -2.25
C MET A 39 1.66 14.28 -2.25
N ILE A 40 0.84 15.12 -2.87
CA ILE A 40 1.03 16.58 -2.85
C ILE A 40 0.89 17.13 -1.44
N ALA A 41 -0.03 16.58 -0.63
CA ALA A 41 -0.19 16.98 0.76
C ALA A 41 1.05 16.65 1.62
N PHE A 42 1.70 15.50 1.37
CA PHE A 42 2.93 15.10 2.07
C PHE A 42 4.18 15.79 1.52
N TRP A 43 4.25 16.03 0.20
CA TRP A 43 5.41 16.63 -0.47
C TRP A 43 5.02 17.81 -1.37
N PRO A 44 4.70 18.98 -0.80
CA PRO A 44 4.30 20.16 -1.57
C PRO A 44 5.34 20.60 -2.60
N ALA A 45 6.63 20.38 -2.33
CA ALA A 45 7.73 20.67 -3.26
C ALA A 45 7.64 19.88 -4.58
N SER A 46 6.88 18.78 -4.61
CA SER A 46 6.67 17.94 -5.79
C SER A 46 5.35 18.22 -6.52
N ALA A 47 4.55 19.20 -6.06
CA ALA A 47 3.23 19.48 -6.62
C ALA A 47 3.26 19.69 -8.14
N ASN A 48 4.19 20.50 -8.63
CA ASN A 48 4.31 20.77 -10.06
C ASN A 48 4.60 19.49 -10.88
N GLN A 49 5.35 18.53 -10.34
CA GLN A 49 5.65 17.28 -11.06
C GLN A 49 4.43 16.36 -11.16
N LEU A 50 3.57 16.40 -10.14
CA LEU A 50 2.41 15.52 -10.04
C LEU A 50 1.16 16.12 -10.71
N ASP A 51 1.00 17.44 -10.69
CA ASP A 51 -0.21 18.13 -11.13
C ASP A 51 -0.16 18.61 -12.59
N SER A 52 1.00 19.11 -13.06
CA SER A 52 1.12 19.74 -14.40
C SER A 52 0.65 18.86 -15.58
N ASN A 53 0.71 17.54 -15.42
CA ASN A 53 0.12 16.57 -16.34
C ASN A 53 -0.30 15.30 -15.57
N ALA A 54 -1.20 15.46 -14.59
CA ALA A 54 -1.62 14.36 -13.72
C ALA A 54 -2.05 13.10 -14.49
N ALA A 55 -2.82 13.26 -15.58
CA ALA A 55 -3.26 12.14 -16.40
C ALA A 55 -2.10 11.41 -17.11
N GLY A 56 -1.15 12.14 -17.70
CA GLY A 56 0.03 11.54 -18.35
C GLY A 56 0.98 10.90 -17.35
N THR A 57 1.24 11.58 -16.23
CA THR A 57 2.06 11.05 -15.13
C THR A 57 1.44 9.80 -14.53
N ALA A 58 0.12 9.77 -14.33
CA ALA A 58 -0.61 8.61 -13.83
C ALA A 58 -0.50 7.42 -14.79
N LYS A 59 -0.63 7.63 -16.11
CA LYS A 59 -0.43 6.57 -17.11
C LYS A 59 1.00 6.01 -17.05
N ALA A 60 2.01 6.87 -16.93
CA ALA A 60 3.41 6.43 -16.84
C ALA A 60 3.69 5.64 -15.55
N TRP A 61 3.12 6.09 -14.42
CA TRP A 61 3.19 5.37 -13.15
C TRP A 61 2.49 4.01 -13.24
N ALA A 62 1.28 3.95 -13.80
CA ALA A 62 0.49 2.73 -13.96
C ALA A 62 1.28 1.63 -14.68
N LEU A 63 2.11 1.96 -15.67
CA LEU A 63 2.99 1.00 -16.34
C LEU A 63 4.03 0.37 -15.40
N THR A 64 4.52 1.12 -14.42
CA THR A 64 5.58 0.68 -13.51
C THR A 64 5.03 -0.21 -12.39
N ILE A 65 3.87 0.17 -11.84
CA ILE A 65 3.26 -0.48 -10.67
C ILE A 65 2.09 -1.41 -11.04
N LYS A 66 1.92 -1.71 -12.34
CA LYS A 66 0.88 -2.62 -12.83
C LYS A 66 0.96 -3.98 -12.13
N GLY A 67 -0.19 -4.47 -11.68
CA GLY A 67 -0.33 -5.76 -11.01
C GLY A 67 -0.19 -5.70 -9.49
N PHE A 68 0.19 -4.57 -8.92
CA PHE A 68 0.16 -4.38 -7.47
C PHE A 68 -1.24 -3.96 -6.98
N PRO A 69 -1.68 -4.45 -5.81
CA PRO A 69 -2.91 -3.98 -5.18
C PRO A 69 -2.81 -2.49 -4.84
N VAL A 70 -3.83 -1.69 -5.19
CA VAL A 70 -3.87 -0.24 -4.93
C VAL A 70 -3.75 0.09 -3.43
N GLY A 71 -4.27 -0.79 -2.57
CA GLY A 71 -4.10 -0.67 -1.11
C GLY A 71 -2.63 -0.70 -0.71
N LEU A 72 -1.85 -1.68 -1.20
CA LEU A 72 -0.42 -1.77 -0.90
C LEU A 72 0.38 -0.60 -1.49
N VAL A 73 -0.01 -0.12 -2.68
CA VAL A 73 0.60 1.09 -3.27
C VAL A 73 0.39 2.30 -2.37
N ARG A 74 -0.82 2.47 -1.81
CA ARG A 74 -1.10 3.54 -0.85
C ARG A 74 -0.30 3.38 0.43
N GLU A 75 -0.29 2.19 1.02
CA GLU A 75 0.49 1.88 2.23
C GLU A 75 1.98 2.16 2.05
N ALA A 76 2.55 1.77 0.91
CA ALA A 76 3.94 2.05 0.60
C ALA A 76 4.22 3.56 0.54
N VAL A 77 3.32 4.36 -0.04
CA VAL A 77 3.46 5.82 -0.07
C VAL A 77 3.34 6.41 1.34
N LEU A 78 2.43 5.93 2.17
CA LEU A 78 2.29 6.37 3.56
C LEU A 78 3.54 6.05 4.38
N GLN A 79 4.08 4.83 4.26
CA GLN A 79 5.32 4.45 4.93
C GLN A 79 6.51 5.28 4.45
N LEU A 80 6.55 5.69 3.18
CA LEU A 80 7.58 6.61 2.67
C LEU A 80 7.38 8.05 3.15
N ALA A 81 6.16 8.44 3.54
CA ALA A 81 5.86 9.74 4.13
C ALA A 81 6.28 9.83 5.60
N ASP A 82 6.43 8.71 6.30
CA ASP A 82 6.98 8.66 7.67
C ASP A 82 8.49 9.00 7.71
N ASP A 83 9.17 8.98 6.57
CA ASP A 83 10.56 9.42 6.44
C ASP A 83 10.66 10.96 6.44
N VAL A 84 10.97 11.52 7.61
CA VAL A 84 11.06 12.97 7.85
C VAL A 84 12.14 13.68 7.04
N ASP A 85 13.15 12.96 6.55
CA ASP A 85 14.26 13.53 5.78
C ASP A 85 13.92 13.62 4.27
N ARG A 86 12.83 12.98 3.83
CA ARG A 86 12.39 12.96 2.44
C ARG A 86 11.70 14.26 2.05
N GLN A 87 12.41 15.08 1.28
CA GLN A 87 11.91 16.37 0.80
C GLN A 87 10.98 16.29 -0.43
N PHE A 88 11.06 15.21 -1.21
CA PHE A 88 10.33 15.05 -2.46
C PHE A 88 9.51 13.76 -2.51
N ALA A 89 8.43 13.81 -3.26
CA ALA A 89 7.55 12.68 -3.51
C ALA A 89 8.33 11.47 -4.05
N PRO A 90 7.97 10.25 -3.63
CA PRO A 90 8.62 9.05 -4.11
C PRO A 90 8.44 8.86 -5.61
N ARG A 91 9.45 8.28 -6.25
CA ARG A 91 9.36 7.86 -7.65
C ARG A 91 8.55 6.56 -7.72
N PRO A 92 7.91 6.24 -8.87
CA PRO A 92 7.15 4.99 -8.99
C PRO A 92 8.02 3.74 -8.79
N ALA A 93 9.33 3.82 -9.05
CA ALA A 93 10.29 2.75 -8.77
C ALA A 93 10.49 2.52 -7.26
N ASP A 94 10.52 3.57 -6.45
CA ASP A 94 10.67 3.48 -4.99
C ASP A 94 9.43 2.79 -4.39
N VAL A 95 8.24 3.20 -4.84
CA VAL A 95 6.97 2.60 -4.42
C VAL A 95 6.91 1.13 -4.84
N LYS A 96 7.28 0.80 -6.08
CA LYS A 96 7.38 -0.58 -6.56
C LYS A 96 8.30 -1.43 -5.69
N ALA A 97 9.48 -0.93 -5.33
CA ALA A 97 10.44 -1.65 -4.52
C ALA A 97 9.86 -1.96 -3.14
N LEU A 98 9.24 -0.97 -2.50
CA LEU A 98 8.65 -1.13 -1.17
C LEU A 98 7.43 -2.08 -1.20
N VAL A 99 6.52 -1.94 -2.16
CA VAL A 99 5.40 -2.87 -2.32
C VAL A 99 5.89 -4.30 -2.54
N SER A 100 6.94 -4.48 -3.36
CA SER A 100 7.54 -5.80 -3.58
C SER A 100 8.12 -6.38 -2.29
N SER A 101 8.78 -5.55 -1.48
CA SER A 101 9.29 -5.93 -0.16
C SER A 101 8.17 -6.34 0.81
N MET A 102 7.09 -5.55 0.88
CA MET A 102 5.90 -5.86 1.69
C MET A 102 5.28 -7.20 1.28
N MET A 103 5.14 -7.45 -0.03
CA MET A 103 4.60 -8.71 -0.54
C MET A 103 5.51 -9.90 -0.25
N GLN A 104 6.84 -9.73 -0.34
CA GLN A 104 7.81 -10.77 0.04
C GLN A 104 7.77 -11.05 1.54
N ALA A 105 7.68 -10.02 2.39
CA ALA A 105 7.53 -10.18 3.83
C ALA A 105 6.21 -10.86 4.21
N ALA A 106 5.15 -10.66 3.43
CA ALA A 106 3.86 -11.30 3.61
C ALA A 106 3.83 -12.75 3.07
N GLN A 107 4.72 -13.10 2.13
CA GLN A 107 4.84 -14.47 1.66
C GLN A 107 5.48 -15.34 2.75
N PRO A 108 4.85 -16.46 3.13
CA PRO A 108 5.53 -17.47 3.93
C PRO A 108 6.77 -17.91 3.14
N THR A 109 7.95 -17.75 3.73
CA THR A 109 9.16 -18.37 3.20
C THR A 109 8.89 -19.85 2.96
N ALA A 110 9.34 -20.37 1.82
CA ALA A 110 9.08 -21.76 1.43
C ALA A 110 9.30 -22.69 2.64
N PRO A 111 8.33 -23.57 2.95
CA PRO A 111 8.40 -24.37 4.17
C PRO A 111 9.68 -25.20 4.15
N THR A 112 10.49 -25.03 5.19
CA THR A 112 11.79 -25.70 5.34
C THR A 112 11.64 -27.18 5.72
N GLY A 113 10.41 -27.67 5.88
CA GLY A 113 10.09 -28.96 6.50
C GLY A 113 10.26 -28.98 8.02
N GLN A 114 10.79 -27.90 8.62
CA GLN A 114 10.97 -27.80 10.06
C GLN A 114 9.64 -27.47 10.74
N THR A 115 9.36 -28.16 11.83
CA THR A 115 8.14 -27.98 12.62
C THR A 115 8.49 -27.70 14.07
N ILE A 116 7.77 -26.78 14.71
CA ILE A 116 7.88 -26.49 16.14
C ILE A 116 6.48 -26.36 16.75
N SER A 117 6.26 -26.91 17.95
CA SER A 117 4.98 -26.77 18.64
C SER A 117 4.82 -25.37 19.25
N ILE A 118 3.59 -24.87 19.32
CA ILE A 118 3.26 -23.59 19.96
C ILE A 118 3.71 -23.54 21.43
N ARG A 119 3.64 -24.65 22.17
CA ARG A 119 4.13 -24.75 23.56
C ARG A 119 5.64 -24.55 23.68
N ALA A 120 6.40 -25.01 22.69
CA ALA A 120 7.82 -24.73 22.63
C ALA A 120 8.09 -23.24 22.31
N CYS A 121 7.27 -22.61 21.46
CA CYS A 121 7.36 -21.18 21.20
C CYS A 121 7.06 -20.35 22.47
N GLU A 122 6.03 -20.71 23.24
CA GLU A 122 5.70 -20.06 24.52
C GLU A 122 6.88 -20.14 25.50
N MET A 123 7.46 -21.33 25.68
CA MET A 123 8.63 -21.53 26.53
C MET A 123 9.85 -20.70 26.06
N ILE A 124 10.10 -20.63 24.74
CA ILE A 124 11.18 -19.82 24.19
C ILE A 124 10.93 -18.33 24.46
N ALA A 125 9.69 -17.85 24.26
CA ALA A 125 9.32 -16.47 24.52
C ALA A 125 9.50 -16.11 26.00
N GLU A 126 9.01 -16.96 26.91
CA GLU A 126 9.17 -16.77 28.36
C GLU A 126 10.65 -16.73 28.75
N VAL A 127 11.48 -17.67 28.27
CA VAL A 127 12.92 -17.68 28.55
C VAL A 127 13.62 -16.44 27.99
N ARG A 128 13.24 -15.95 26.81
CA ARG A 128 13.81 -14.72 26.23
C ARG A 128 13.47 -13.50 27.09
N VAL A 129 12.21 -13.37 27.51
CA VAL A 129 11.74 -12.29 28.38
C VAL A 129 12.42 -12.35 29.75
N LEU A 130 12.47 -13.52 30.41
CA LEU A 130 13.15 -13.71 31.69
C LEU A 130 14.64 -13.33 31.63
N LYS A 131 15.32 -13.66 30.52
CA LYS A 131 16.74 -13.30 30.35
C LYS A 131 16.94 -11.79 30.19
N ARG A 132 16.04 -11.10 29.50
CA ARG A 132 16.13 -9.66 29.19
C ARG A 132 15.65 -8.80 30.36
N GLU A 133 14.47 -9.10 30.88
CA GLU A 133 13.73 -8.25 31.83
C GLU A 133 13.82 -8.73 33.28
N ARG A 134 14.38 -9.94 33.52
CA ARG A 134 14.44 -10.62 34.84
C ARG A 134 13.07 -10.92 35.47
N THR A 135 12.00 -10.67 34.74
CA THR A 135 10.61 -10.99 35.05
C THR A 135 9.91 -11.40 33.77
N ALA A 136 8.81 -12.15 33.86
CA ALA A 136 7.99 -12.53 32.72
C ALA A 136 6.53 -12.25 33.05
N SER A 137 6.08 -11.03 32.76
CA SER A 137 4.64 -10.74 32.77
C SER A 137 4.00 -11.29 31.50
N ASP A 138 2.72 -11.64 31.61
CA ASP A 138 1.94 -12.20 30.49
C ASP A 138 1.98 -11.30 29.25
N ASP A 139 1.91 -9.97 29.43
CA ASP A 139 1.97 -9.00 28.33
C ASP A 139 3.31 -9.03 27.58
N LEU A 140 4.42 -9.13 28.32
CA LEU A 140 5.76 -9.18 27.74
C LEU A 140 5.99 -10.50 27.01
N VAL A 141 5.51 -11.61 27.58
CA VAL A 141 5.59 -12.93 26.96
C VAL A 141 4.73 -13.00 25.71
N ALA A 142 3.53 -12.43 25.71
CA ALA A 142 2.65 -12.36 24.54
C ALA A 142 3.29 -11.56 23.39
N ALA A 143 3.89 -10.40 23.69
CA ALA A 143 4.61 -9.59 22.70
C ALA A 143 5.82 -10.34 22.11
N GLU A 144 6.62 -11.00 22.96
CA GLU A 144 7.77 -11.78 22.52
C GLU A 144 7.34 -13.01 21.71
N LEU A 145 6.25 -13.67 22.07
CA LEU A 145 5.69 -14.81 21.34
C LEU A 145 5.23 -14.40 19.93
N ALA A 146 4.56 -13.26 19.80
CA ALA A 146 4.16 -12.72 18.51
C ALA A 146 5.39 -12.43 17.62
N SER A 147 6.44 -11.84 18.19
CA SER A 147 7.72 -11.60 17.50
C SER A 147 8.36 -12.91 17.03
N LEU A 148 8.47 -13.90 17.92
CA LEU A 148 9.04 -15.23 17.63
C LEU A 148 8.26 -15.95 16.52
N GLN A 149 6.93 -15.89 16.53
CA GLN A 149 6.11 -16.47 15.45
C GLN A 149 6.36 -15.77 14.11
N GLY A 150 6.58 -14.45 14.12
CA GLY A 150 7.02 -13.68 12.96
C GLY A 150 8.37 -14.18 12.41
N GLU A 151 9.38 -14.29 13.28
CA GLU A 151 10.71 -14.81 12.93
C GLU A 151 10.62 -16.23 12.32
N LEU A 152 9.85 -17.13 12.94
CA LEU A 152 9.69 -18.50 12.48
C LEU A 152 8.98 -18.58 11.12
N ARG A 153 7.95 -17.75 10.91
CA ARG A 153 7.25 -17.65 9.62
C ARG A 153 8.18 -17.13 8.52
N GLN A 154 8.98 -16.11 8.82
CA GLN A 154 10.01 -15.59 7.89
C GLN A 154 11.12 -16.60 7.60
N ARG A 155 11.34 -17.57 8.49
CA ARG A 155 12.26 -18.70 8.27
C ARG A 155 11.60 -19.91 7.61
N GLY A 156 10.31 -19.86 7.31
CA GLY A 156 9.57 -20.98 6.71
C GLY A 156 9.42 -22.17 7.66
N VAL A 157 9.41 -21.94 8.98
CA VAL A 157 9.15 -22.97 10.00
C VAL A 157 7.64 -23.04 10.25
N THR A 158 7.09 -24.26 10.26
CA THR A 158 5.67 -24.47 10.58
C THR A 158 5.47 -24.55 12.08
N VAL A 159 4.59 -23.71 12.62
CA VAL A 159 4.18 -23.77 14.04
C VAL A 159 2.90 -24.60 14.15
N THR A 160 2.89 -25.60 15.03
CA THR A 160 1.74 -26.51 15.23
C THR A 160 1.09 -26.34 16.60
N GLY A 161 -0.22 -26.55 16.68
CA GLY A 161 -1.02 -26.42 17.91
C GLY A 161 -1.94 -25.20 17.91
N ARG A 162 -2.57 -24.92 19.05
CA ARG A 162 -3.42 -23.74 19.28
C ARG A 162 -2.90 -22.96 20.49
N VAL A 163 -2.96 -21.64 20.40
CA VAL A 163 -2.79 -20.75 21.56
C VAL A 163 -3.98 -20.99 22.49
N ALA A 164 -3.71 -21.16 23.78
CA ALA A 164 -4.72 -21.40 24.81
C ALA A 164 -5.37 -20.10 25.27
#